data_AF-A0A5C6CH96-F1
#
_entry.id   AF-A0A5C6CH96-F1
#
_cell.length_a   1.000
_cell.length_b   1.000
_cell.length_c   1.000
_cell.angle_alpha   90.00
_cell.angle_beta   90.00
_cell.angle_gamma   90.00
#
_symmetry.space_group_name_H-M   'P 1'
#
loop_
_entity.id
_entity.type
_entity.pdbx_description
1 polymer ?
#
loop_
_entity_poly.entity_id
_entity_poly.type
_entity_poly.pdbx_seq_one_letter_code
_entity_poly.pdbx_strand_id
1 'polypeptide(L)' 'MRHAMEDLQRAWQEVSESWQDQVSQQFSQQYLEPLIPVTKRTLDAISRMQDLTKKMQRDCES' A
#
# COMPACT_ATOMS: atom_id res chain seq x y z
N MET A 1 0.04 -4.44 6.11
CA MET A 1 -0.30 -3.43 5.09
C MET A 1 0.50 -3.58 3.79
N ARG A 2 1.84 -3.68 3.83
CA ARG A 2 2.65 -3.92 2.61
C ARG A 2 2.23 -5.20 1.88
N HIS A 3 2.25 -6.34 2.57
CA HIS A 3 1.83 -7.63 2.00
C HIS A 3 0.38 -7.62 1.50
N ALA A 4 -0.55 -7.02 2.26
CA ALA A 4 -1.94 -6.90 1.83
C ALA A 4 -2.11 -6.09 0.52
N MET A 5 -1.26 -5.09 0.26
CA MET A 5 -1.26 -4.35 -1.00
C MET A 5 -0.66 -5.18 -2.14
N GLU A 6 0.40 -5.93 -1.87
CA GLU A 6 1.00 -6.86 -2.83
C GLU A 6 0.02 -7.98 -3.23
N ASP A 7 -0.72 -8.52 -2.26
CA ASP A 7 -1.77 -9.52 -2.47
C ASP A 7 -2.92 -8.95 -3.30
N LEU A 8 -3.36 -7.72 -3.02
CA LEU A 8 -4.38 -7.04 -3.82
C LEU A 8 -3.93 -6.84 -5.27
N GLN A 9 -2.68 -6.40 -5.48
CA GLN A 9 -2.13 -6.23 -6.83
C GLN A 9 -2.06 -7.54 -7.60
N ARG A 10 -1.65 -8.63 -6.92
CA ARG A 10 -1.60 -9.96 -7.53
C ARG A 10 -3.00 -10.46 -7.91
N ALA A 11 -3.96 -10.36 -7.00
CA ALA A 11 -5.34 -10.75 -7.26
C ALA A 11 -5.96 -9.92 -8.40
N TRP A 12 -5.62 -8.62 -8.48
CA TRP A 12 -6.03 -7.77 -9.60
C TRP A 12 -5.43 -8.23 -10.93
N GLN A 13 -4.13 -8.57 -10.97
CA GLN A 13 -3.50 -9.10 -12.17
C GLN A 13 -4.19 -10.38 -12.64
N GLU A 14 -4.40 -11.34 -11.74
CA GLU A 14 -5.07 -12.61 -12.05
C GLU A 14 -6.48 -12.40 -12.60
N VAL A 15 -7.30 -11.56 -11.97
CA VAL A 15 -8.68 -11.33 -12.44
C VAL A 15 -8.70 -10.54 -13.75
N SER A 16 -7.76 -9.61 -13.95
CA SER A 16 -7.70 -8.78 -15.16
C SER A 16 -7.37 -9.56 -16.43
N GLU A 17 -6.89 -10.81 -16.33
CA GLU A 17 -6.74 -11.69 -17.49
C GLU A 17 -8.09 -12.11 -18.08
N SER A 18 -9.12 -12.27 -17.24
CA SER A 18 -10.46 -12.72 -17.64
C SER A 18 -11.53 -11.62 -17.61
N TRP A 19 -11.29 -10.56 -16.84
CA TRP A 19 -12.22 -9.45 -16.63
C TRP A 19 -11.68 -8.14 -17.21
N GLN A 20 -11.91 -7.92 -18.51
CA GLN A 20 -11.37 -6.79 -19.28
C GLN A 20 -12.45 -5.85 -19.83
N ASP A 21 -13.64 -5.86 -19.23
CA ASP A 21 -14.75 -5.02 -19.67
C ASP A 21 -14.63 -3.57 -19.16
N GLN A 22 -15.60 -2.74 -19.53
CA GLN A 22 -15.65 -1.35 -19.09
C GLN A 22 -15.80 -1.22 -17.56
N VAL A 23 -16.41 -2.20 -16.89
CA VAL A 23 -16.61 -2.16 -15.43
C VAL A 23 -15.29 -2.40 -14.72
N SER A 24 -14.46 -3.32 -15.20
CA SER A 24 -13.13 -3.57 -14.63
C SER A 24 -12.22 -2.35 -14.78
N GLN A 25 -12.28 -1.66 -15.92
CA GLN A 25 -11.56 -0.39 -16.13
C GLN A 25 -12.00 0.70 -15.15
N GLN A 26 -13.32 0.88 -14.98
CA GLN A 26 -13.86 1.84 -14.02
C GLN A 26 -13.47 1.48 -12.58
N PHE A 27 -13.51 0.20 -12.23
CA PHE A 27 -13.11 -0.25 -10.90
C PHE A 27 -11.64 0.06 -10.60
N SER A 28 -10.74 -0.23 -11.54
CA SER A 28 -9.32 0.09 -11.40
C SER A 28 -9.09 1.57 -11.18
N GLN A 29 -9.64 2.41 -12.06
CA GLN A 29 -9.45 3.86 -12.03
C GLN A 29 -10.05 4.50 -10.78
N GLN A 30 -11.24 4.04 -10.35
CA GLN A 30 -11.97 4.68 -9.28
C GLN A 30 -11.53 4.22 -7.89
N TYR A 31 -11.04 2.98 -7.76
CA TYR A 31 -10.73 2.40 -6.44
C TYR A 31 -9.28 1.98 -6.29
N LEU A 32 -8.71 1.25 -7.25
CA LEU A 32 -7.35 0.70 -7.10
C LEU A 32 -6.27 1.77 -7.26
N GLU A 33 -6.32 2.55 -8.34
CA GLU A 33 -5.33 3.59 -8.62
C GLU A 33 -5.22 4.63 -7.50
N PRO A 34 -6.32 5.14 -6.90
CA PRO A 34 -6.23 6.09 -5.79
C PRO A 34 -5.72 5.46 -4.48
N LEU A 35 -5.96 4.16 -4.27
CA LEU A 35 -5.60 3.47 -3.03
C LEU A 35 -4.10 3.21 -2.91
N ILE A 36 -3.42 2.94 -4.03
CA ILE A 36 -1.97 2.68 -4.09
C ILE A 36 -1.15 3.81 -3.44
N PRO A 37 -1.27 5.10 -3.85
CA PRO A 37 -0.46 6.17 -3.29
C PRO A 37 -0.83 6.47 -1.83
N VAL A 38 -2.09 6.33 -1.42
CA VAL A 38 -2.51 6.49 -0.02
C VAL A 38 -1.81 5.46 0.87
N THR A 39 -1.84 4.20 0.47
CA THR A 39 -1.23 3.11 1.24
C THR A 39 0.29 3.25 1.34
N LYS A 40 0.95 3.66 0.25
CA LYS A 40 2.40 3.95 0.26
C LYS A 40 2.73 5.05 1.26
N ARG A 41 2.02 6.19 1.21
CA ARG A 41 2.24 7.30 2.14
C ARG A 41 2.05 6.88 3.61
N THR A 42 1.04 6.07 3.89
CA THR A 42 0.79 5.55 5.23
C THR A 42 1.92 4.66 5.71
N LEU A 43 2.39 3.72 4.88
CA LEU A 43 3.53 2.85 5.20
C LEU A 43 4.81 3.67 5.46
N ASP A 44 5.08 4.66 4.62
CA ASP A 44 6.26 5.52 4.79
C ASP A 44 6.19 6.34 6.09
N ALA A 45 5.00 6.84 6.45
CA ALA A 45 4.79 7.53 7.72
C ALA A 45 5.05 6.62 8.92
N ILE A 46 4.53 5.39 8.88
CA ILE A 46 4.76 4.38 9.93
C ILE A 46 6.26 4.07 10.05
N SER A 47 6.97 3.88 8.94
CA SER A 47 8.42 3.63 8.96
C SER A 47 9.18 4.80 9.59
N ARG A 48 8.86 6.05 9.22
CA ARG A 48 9.48 7.23 9.85
C ARG A 48 9.22 7.31 11.35
N MET A 49 8.01 6.98 11.80
CA MET A 49 7.68 6.95 13.23
C MET A 49 8.49 5.87 13.98
N GLN A 50 8.68 4.70 13.37
CA GLN A 50 9.53 3.65 13.95
C GLN A 50 10.98 4.11 14.09
N ASP A 51 11.53 4.77 13.07
CA ASP A 51 12.90 5.27 13.09
C ASP A 51 13.10 6.34 14.17
N LEU A 52 12.14 7.26 14.30
CA LEU A 52 12.13 8.27 15.36
C LEU A 52 12.11 7.61 16.75
N THR A 53 11.23 6.63 16.95
CA THR A 53 11.09 5.92 18.23
C THR A 53 12.39 5.19 18.59
N LYS A 54 13.02 4.50 17.63
CA LYS A 54 14.32 3.83 17.83
C LYS A 54 15.44 4.82 18.14
N LYS A 55 15.42 6.01 17.55
CA LYS A 55 16.37 7.07 17.88
C LYS A 55 16.18 7.52 19.33
N MET A 56 14.94 7.83 19.73
CA MET A 56 14.63 8.26 21.10
C MET A 56 15.03 7.20 22.14
N GLN A 57 14.82 5.91 21.85
CA GLN A 57 15.26 4.83 22.73
C GLN A 57 16.78 4.84 22.94
N ARG A 58 17.57 4.95 21.85
CA ARG A 58 19.03 5.04 21.93
C ARG A 58 19.51 6.28 22.67
N ASP A 59 18.85 7.40 22.46
CA ASP A 59 19.18 8.67 23.13
C ASP A 59 18.93 8.59 24.66
N CYS A 60 18.01 7.73 25.12
CA CYS A 60 17.75 7.49 26.55
C CYS A 60 18.62 6.40 27.18
N GLU A 61 19.19 5.50 26.38
CA GLU A 61 20.11 4.43 26.81
C GLU A 61 21.58 4.89 26.89
N SER A 62 21.86 6.12 26.43
CA SER A 62 23.17 6.79 26.46
C SER A 62 23.30 7.71 27.68
#